data_AF-A0A2T0LFQ0-F1
#
_entry.id   AF-A0A2T0LFQ0-F1
#
_cell.length_a   1.000
_cell.length_b   1.000
_cell.length_c   1.000
_cell.angle_alpha   90.00
_cell.angle_beta   90.00
_cell.angle_gamma   90.00
#
_symmetry.space_group_name_H-M   'P 1'
#
loop_
_entity.id
_entity.type
_entity.pdbx_description
1 polymer ?
#
loop_
_entity_poly.entity_id
_entity_poly.type
_entity_poly.pdbx_seq_one_letter_code
_entity_poly.pdbx_strand_id
1 'polypeptide(L)'
;MKVTRIHLNIHEEDFEPYEEELVRQGWKKIGNQPVFRKTYGDTEVEVKEYIPAFSGEVYFVVSARNENGISFESISAILEELRQADRTKD
;
A
#
# COMPACT_ATOMS: atom_id res chain seq x y z
N MET A 1 -15.20 -8.53 -17.43
CA MET A 1 -15.18 -8.03 -16.04
C MET A 1 -14.01 -7.07 -15.92
N LYS A 2 -14.18 -5.90 -15.28
CA LYS A 2 -13.10 -4.93 -15.06
C LYS A 2 -12.90 -4.74 -13.57
N VAL A 3 -11.65 -4.82 -13.10
CA VAL A 3 -11.31 -4.49 -11.71
C VAL A 3 -11.14 -3.00 -11.62
N THR A 4 -11.99 -2.30 -10.89
CA THR A 4 -11.89 -0.83 -10.71
C THR A 4 -11.40 -0.44 -9.33
N ARG A 5 -11.39 -1.41 -8.39
CA ARG A 5 -10.97 -1.20 -7.02
C ARG A 5 -10.37 -2.47 -6.43
N ILE A 6 -9.30 -2.30 -5.66
CA ILE A 6 -8.64 -3.36 -4.91
C ILE A 6 -8.47 -2.89 -3.47
N HIS A 7 -8.74 -3.79 -2.54
CA HIS A 7 -8.31 -3.64 -1.15
C HIS A 7 -7.52 -4.87 -0.74
N LEU A 8 -6.35 -4.63 -0.16
CA LEU A 8 -5.48 -5.66 0.38
C LEU A 8 -5.13 -5.27 1.81
N ASN A 9 -5.13 -6.27 2.69
CA ASN A 9 -4.60 -6.12 4.03
C ASN A 9 -3.30 -6.92 4.07
N ILE A 10 -2.19 -6.24 4.36
CA ILE A 10 -0.88 -6.86 4.55
C ILE A 10 -0.64 -6.83 6.06
N HIS A 11 -0.36 -7.99 6.64
CA HIS A 11 0.00 -8.09 8.06
C HIS A 11 1.47 -7.72 8.20
N GLU A 12 1.81 -6.86 9.17
CA GLU A 12 3.16 -6.37 9.37
C GLU A 12 3.56 -6.40 10.85
N GLU A 13 4.82 -6.74 11.12
CA GLU A 13 5.36 -6.74 12.49
C GLU A 13 5.87 -5.34 12.91
N ASP A 14 6.43 -4.56 11.98
CA ASP A 14 6.97 -3.21 12.25
C ASP A 14 6.69 -2.20 11.12
N PHE A 15 6.00 -1.11 11.47
CA PHE A 15 5.55 -0.09 10.52
C PHE A 15 6.61 0.95 10.16
N GLU A 16 7.46 1.33 11.12
CA GLU A 16 8.46 2.39 10.90
C GLU A 16 9.45 2.10 9.76
N PRO A 17 10.09 0.91 9.68
CA PRO A 17 11.03 0.62 8.60
C PRO A 17 10.36 0.56 7.22
N TYR A 18 9.09 0.15 7.18
CA TYR A 18 8.31 0.11 5.95
C TYR A 18 7.96 1.52 5.46
N GLU A 19 7.58 2.43 6.36
CA GLU A 19 7.32 3.84 6.03
C GLU A 19 8.54 4.48 5.37
N GLU A 20 9.74 4.30 5.95
CA GLU A 20 10.96 4.87 5.39
C GLU A 20 11.23 4.37 3.96
N GLU A 21 10.98 3.08 3.72
CA GLU A 21 11.21 2.46 2.43
C GLU A 21 10.17 2.89 1.39
N LEU A 22 8.89 3.01 1.75
CA LEU A 22 7.86 3.61 0.89
C LEU A 22 8.27 5.02 0.44
N VAL A 23 8.72 5.86 1.37
CA VAL A 23 9.16 7.23 1.03
C VAL A 23 10.38 7.19 0.08
N ARG A 24 11.33 6.28 0.30
CA ARG A 24 12.49 6.08 -0.61
C ARG A 24 12.06 5.65 -2.02
N GLN A 25 11.02 4.83 -2.13
CA GLN A 25 10.45 4.37 -3.40
C GLN A 25 9.54 5.42 -4.08
N GLY A 26 9.44 6.62 -3.50
CA GLY A 26 8.76 7.76 -4.10
C GLY A 26 7.29 7.88 -3.72
N TRP A 27 6.83 7.16 -2.69
CA TRP A 27 5.51 7.36 -2.12
C TRP A 27 5.43 8.70 -1.38
N LYS A 28 4.30 9.38 -1.51
CA LYS A 28 4.07 10.68 -0.85
C LYS A 28 3.26 10.48 0.42
N LYS A 29 3.85 10.81 1.57
CA LYS A 29 3.12 10.88 2.85
C LYS A 29 2.11 12.03 2.81
N ILE A 30 0.89 11.79 3.27
CA ILE A 30 -0.21 12.75 3.26
C ILE A 30 -0.35 13.38 4.65
N GLY A 31 0.10 14.63 4.76
CA GLY A 31 0.03 15.38 6.01
C GLY A 31 0.86 14.72 7.12
N ASN A 32 0.31 14.68 8.34
CA ASN A 32 0.96 14.08 9.51
C ASN A 32 0.37 12.71 9.87
N GLN A 33 -0.31 12.05 8.93
CA GLN A 33 -0.90 10.73 9.12
C GLN A 33 -0.03 9.65 8.46
N PRO A 34 -0.06 8.40 8.94
CA PRO A 34 0.63 7.26 8.32
C PRO A 34 -0.13 6.79 7.07
N VAL A 35 -0.33 7.72 6.13
CA VAL A 35 -1.04 7.53 4.87
C VAL A 35 -0.11 7.94 3.75
N PHE A 36 0.09 7.03 2.79
CA PHE A 36 1.00 7.18 1.67
C PHE A 36 0.24 7.04 0.37
N ARG A 37 0.57 7.85 -0.63
CA ARG A 37 -0.04 7.78 -1.95
C ARG A 37 0.99 7.74 -3.05
N LYS A 38 0.67 6.97 -4.09
CA LYS A 38 1.41 6.91 -5.34
C LYS A 38 0.45 6.64 -6.50
N THR A 39 0.85 7.07 -7.68
CA THR A 39 0.05 6.91 -8.90
C THR A 39 0.80 6.02 -9.88
N TYR A 40 0.08 5.02 -10.42
CA TYR A 40 0.56 4.09 -11.44
C TYR A 40 -0.27 4.31 -12.71
N GLY A 41 0.20 5.20 -13.58
CA GLY A 41 -0.58 5.66 -14.74
C GLY A 41 -1.83 6.43 -14.29
N ASP A 42 -3.01 5.87 -14.56
CA ASP A 42 -4.30 6.41 -14.12
C ASP A 42 -4.80 5.79 -12.80
N THR A 43 -4.04 4.87 -12.22
CA THR A 43 -4.42 4.17 -10.98
C THR A 43 -3.84 4.90 -9.77
N GLU A 44 -4.72 5.42 -8.91
CA GLU A 44 -4.32 5.96 -7.61
C GLU A 44 -4.24 4.83 -6.60
N VAL A 45 -3.15 4.79 -5.83
CA VAL A 45 -2.93 3.81 -4.77
C VAL A 45 -2.64 4.53 -3.48
N GLU A 46 -3.32 4.11 -2.42
CA GLU A 46 -3.15 4.57 -1.06
C GLU A 46 -2.74 3.40 -0.17
N VAL A 47 -1.74 3.62 0.68
CA VAL A 47 -1.33 2.70 1.74
C VAL A 47 -1.53 3.41 3.07
N LYS A 48 -2.20 2.77 4.02
CA LYS A 48 -2.40 3.33 5.36
C LYS A 48 -2.16 2.30 6.43
N GLU A 49 -1.66 2.75 7.57
CA GLU A 49 -1.64 1.96 8.79
C GLU A 49 -3.06 1.70 9.29
N TYR A 50 -3.29 0.47 9.75
CA TYR A 50 -4.48 0.07 10.46
C TYR A 50 -4.10 -0.83 11.63
N ILE A 51 -4.39 -0.36 12.84
CA ILE A 51 -4.23 -1.13 14.08
C ILE A 51 -5.65 -1.45 14.56
N PRO A 52 -6.13 -2.70 14.46
CA PRO A 52 -7.41 -3.08 14.99
C PRO A 52 -7.45 -2.82 16.50
N ALA A 53 -8.55 -2.25 16.98
CA ALA A 53 -8.79 -2.19 18.41
C ALA A 53 -8.74 -3.65 18.94
N PHE A 54 -7.91 -3.89 19.96
CA PHE A 54 -7.81 -5.15 20.71
C PHE A 54 -6.91 -6.27 20.17
N SER A 55 -6.25 -6.16 19.00
CA SER A 55 -5.31 -7.22 18.54
C SER A 55 -3.84 -6.92 18.84
N GLY A 56 -3.45 -5.65 18.97
CA GLY A 56 -2.03 -5.25 19.06
C GLY A 56 -1.24 -5.51 17.78
N GLU A 57 -1.91 -5.96 16.72
CA GLU A 57 -1.35 -6.27 15.41
C GLU A 57 -1.41 -5.03 14.51
N VAL A 58 -0.39 -4.85 13.67
CA VAL A 58 -0.34 -3.77 12.68
C VAL A 58 -0.64 -4.34 11.30
N TYR A 59 -1.47 -3.63 10.55
CA TYR A 59 -1.79 -3.96 9.16
C TYR A 59 -1.58 -2.76 8.25
N PHE A 60 -1.09 -3.00 7.03
CA PHE A 60 -1.24 -2.06 5.94
C PHE A 60 -2.52 -2.33 5.18
N VAL A 61 -3.36 -1.31 5.08
CA VAL A 61 -4.50 -1.33 4.17
C VAL A 61 -4.09 -0.64 2.88
N VAL A 62 -3.97 -1.42 1.82
CA VAL A 62 -3.67 -0.93 0.46
C VAL A 62 -4.98 -0.78 -0.29
N SER A 63 -5.21 0.40 -0.85
CA SER A 63 -6.40 0.72 -1.65
C SER A 63 -5.97 1.23 -3.02
N ALA A 64 -6.27 0.50 -4.09
CA ALA A 64 -6.07 0.96 -5.46
C ALA A 64 -7.40 1.28 -6.12
N ARG A 65 -7.48 2.39 -6.87
CA ARG A 65 -8.69 2.84 -7.56
C ARG A 65 -8.38 3.35 -8.96
N ASN A 66 -9.18 2.89 -9.94
CA ASN A 66 -9.21 3.41 -11.30
C ASN A 66 -10.58 3.13 -11.92
N GLU A 67 -11.33 4.18 -12.26
CA GLU A 67 -12.68 4.07 -12.84
C GLU A 67 -12.67 3.42 -14.24
N ASN A 68 -11.58 3.58 -14.99
CA ASN A 68 -11.42 3.01 -16.33
C ASN A 68 -11.01 1.52 -16.29
N GLY A 69 -10.53 1.07 -15.13
CA GLY A 69 -10.06 -0.28 -14.86
C GLY A 69 -8.57 -0.32 -14.53
N ILE A 70 -8.21 -1.19 -13.59
CA ILE A 70 -6.84 -1.47 -13.16
C ILE A 70 -6.35 -2.68 -13.97
N SER A 71 -5.27 -2.50 -14.72
CA SER A 71 -4.67 -3.58 -15.51
C SER A 71 -3.94 -4.58 -14.60
N PHE A 72 -3.84 -5.83 -15.02
CA PHE A 72 -3.12 -6.86 -14.26
C PHE A 72 -1.64 -6.49 -14.03
N GLU A 73 -1.02 -5.83 -15.01
CA GLU A 73 0.35 -5.34 -14.93
C GLU A 73 0.48 -4.26 -13.85
N SER A 74 -0.51 -3.38 -13.73
CA SER A 74 -0.54 -2.36 -12.67
C SER A 74 -0.67 -3.00 -11.30
N ILE A 75 -1.55 -4.00 -11.15
CA ILE A 75 -1.71 -4.75 -9.90
C ILE A 75 -0.39 -5.43 -9.51
N SER A 76 0.22 -6.12 -10.47
CA SER A 76 1.49 -6.83 -10.24
C SER A 76 2.61 -5.86 -9.86
N ALA A 77 2.71 -4.71 -10.52
CA ALA A 77 3.70 -3.68 -10.20
C ALA A 77 3.51 -3.11 -8.78
N ILE A 78 2.26 -2.85 -8.39
CA ILE A 78 1.94 -2.38 -7.03
C ILE A 78 2.36 -3.42 -6.00
N LEU A 79 1.97 -4.68 -6.19
CA LEU A 79 2.30 -5.78 -5.26
C LEU A 79 3.82 -6.01 -5.16
N GLU A 80 4.52 -5.99 -6.29
CA GLU A 80 5.97 -6.19 -6.32
C GLU A 80 6.71 -5.08 -5.58
N GLU A 81 6.29 -3.83 -5.76
CA GLU A 81 6.88 -2.69 -5.05
C GLU A 81 6.62 -2.76 -3.54
N LEU A 82 5.39 -3.08 -3.13
CA LEU A 82 5.04 -3.26 -1.72
C LEU A 82 5.79 -4.41 -1.07
N ARG A 83 6.06 -5.49 -1.82
CA ARG A 83 6.89 -6.61 -1.36
C ARG A 83 8.36 -6.20 -1.22
N GLN A 84 8.87 -5.33 -2.07
CA GLN A 84 10.25 -4.81 -1.96
C GLN A 84 10.39 -3.79 -0.82
N ALA A 85 9.30 -3.11 -0.46
CA ALA A 85 9.25 -2.24 0.71
C ALA A 85 9.23 -3.04 2.02
N ASP A 86 8.70 -4.27 1.98
CA ASP A 86 8.77 -5.19 3.10
C ASP A 86 10.21 -5.67 3.32
N ARG A 87 10.72 -5.36 4.50
CA ARG A 87 12.07 -5.74 4.96
C ARG A 87 12.01 -6.71 6.14
N THR A 88 10.82 -7.19 6.52
CA THR A 88 10.71 -8.23 7.52
C THR A 88 11.19 -9.57 6.98
N LYS A 89 11.57 -10.46 7.90
CA LYS A 89 12.05 -11.79 7.51
C LYS A 89 10.85 -12.69 7.30
N ASP A 90 10.83 -13.40 6.17
CA ASP A 90 9.90 -14.51 5.90
C ASP A 90 9.85 -15.55 7.05
#